data_AF-A0A8K0G9E9-F1
#
_entry.id   AF-A0A8K0G9E9-F1
#
_cell.length_a   1.000
_cell.length_b   1.000
_cell.length_c   1.000
_cell.angle_alpha   90.00
_cell.angle_beta   90.00
_cell.angle_gamma   90.00
#
_symmetry.space_group_name_H-M   'P 1'
#
loop_
_entity.id
_entity.type
_entity.pdbx_description
1 polymer ?
#
loop_
_entity_poly.entity_id
_entity_poly.type
_entity_poly.pdbx_seq_one_letter_code
_entity_poly.pdbx_strand_id
1 'polypeptide(L)'
;MVEWREICTYQKLTEKFIRDFTDHIDWEAISTSQKLSEEFIRDFQDRLHWRHISECQILSEEFMRDFEDRLHWGFVSARQKLSEEFIRDFKDRVDWGLISTSQKLSEEFIRDFQDRVAWGPISSCQKLSEEFIRDFKDRVDWVFISGNQKLSEQFIRDFKDRVHWSFVATRQKFSEEFLRDFQDYLHWSIVSACQKLSEEFIRDFKDRVHWRIISEHQKLSEAFIREFQDRVEWATISERQKLSGEFIRDFKDSVYWEIISKSQKLSDEFIRDFKDRVHWVYISKCQILSEEFICDFKDYVHWETVSRHQKLSEEFIRNFKDYVHWETIFKSQKLSKEFIRKFQHVID
;
A
#
# COMPACT_ATOMS: atom_id res chain seq x y z
N MET A 1 -50.49 18.51 -4.07
CA MET A 1 -49.68 19.75 -4.19
C MET A 1 -48.31 19.29 -4.68
N VAL A 2 -47.76 19.89 -5.72
CA VAL A 2 -46.43 19.49 -6.23
C VAL A 2 -45.37 20.07 -5.31
N GLU A 3 -44.51 19.23 -4.72
CA GLU A 3 -43.43 19.67 -3.85
C GLU A 3 -42.22 20.10 -4.68
N TRP A 4 -42.27 21.35 -5.17
CA TRP A 4 -41.25 21.90 -6.08
C TRP A 4 -39.82 21.87 -5.51
N ARG A 5 -39.67 22.03 -4.19
CA ARG A 5 -38.36 21.91 -3.53
C ARG A 5 -37.76 20.51 -3.66
N GLU A 6 -38.56 19.46 -3.48
CA GLU A 6 -38.10 18.08 -3.66
C GLU A 6 -37.72 17.81 -5.12
N ILE A 7 -38.51 18.33 -6.06
CA ILE A 7 -38.20 18.24 -7.49
C ILE A 7 -36.87 18.94 -7.80
N CYS A 8 -36.67 20.17 -7.32
CA CYS A 8 -35.44 20.93 -7.52
C CYS A 8 -34.22 20.27 -6.86
N THR A 9 -34.40 19.55 -5.76
CA THR A 9 -33.30 18.94 -5.01
C THR A 9 -32.89 17.59 -5.60
N TYR A 10 -33.87 16.73 -5.92
CA TYR A 10 -33.61 15.32 -6.19
C TYR A 10 -33.73 14.93 -7.66
N GLN A 11 -34.43 15.72 -8.48
CA GLN A 11 -34.54 15.44 -9.91
C GLN A 11 -33.43 16.14 -10.69
N LYS A 12 -33.01 15.54 -11.79
CA LYS A 12 -32.08 16.16 -12.73
C LYS A 12 -32.87 17.06 -13.67
N LEU A 13 -32.84 18.37 -13.42
CA LEU A 13 -33.57 19.35 -14.20
C LEU A 13 -32.71 19.90 -15.34
N THR A 14 -33.31 20.15 -16.50
CA THR A 14 -32.63 20.89 -17.58
C THR A 14 -32.80 22.38 -17.36
N GLU A 15 -31.82 23.18 -17.79
CA GLU A 15 -31.93 24.64 -17.70
C GLU A 15 -33.16 25.19 -18.44
N LYS A 16 -33.54 24.57 -19.56
CA LYS A 16 -34.79 24.91 -20.26
C LYS A 16 -36.01 24.71 -19.36
N PHE A 17 -36.09 23.57 -18.67
CA PHE A 17 -37.18 23.32 -17.73
C PHE A 17 -37.19 24.37 -16.60
N ILE A 18 -36.03 24.71 -16.05
CA ILE A 18 -35.92 25.74 -15.02
C ILE A 18 -36.40 27.12 -15.54
N ARG A 19 -36.08 27.47 -16.78
CA ARG A 19 -36.55 28.70 -17.46
C ARG A 19 -38.06 28.72 -17.67
N ASP A 20 -38.65 27.58 -18.04
CA ASP A 20 -40.09 27.47 -18.30
C ASP A 20 -40.93 27.59 -17.02
N PHE A 21 -40.34 27.31 -15.85
CA PHE A 21 -41.04 27.26 -14.55
C PHE A 21 -40.45 28.19 -13.47
N THR A 22 -39.83 29.31 -13.87
CA THR A 22 -39.06 30.21 -12.97
C THR A 22 -39.77 30.67 -11.69
N ASP A 23 -41.11 30.78 -11.70
CA ASP A 23 -41.92 31.21 -10.55
C ASP A 23 -42.20 30.08 -9.54
N HIS A 24 -41.87 28.83 -9.89
CA HIS A 24 -42.06 27.66 -9.04
C HIS A 24 -40.75 27.04 -8.55
N ILE A 25 -39.63 27.41 -9.15
CA ILE A 25 -38.31 26.86 -8.83
C ILE A 25 -37.86 27.34 -7.45
N ASP A 26 -37.38 26.40 -6.64
CA ASP A 26 -36.62 26.69 -5.44
C ASP A 26 -35.17 27.01 -5.83
N TRP A 27 -34.85 28.31 -5.84
CA TRP A 27 -33.57 28.83 -6.31
C TRP A 27 -32.38 28.42 -5.44
N GLU A 28 -32.60 28.22 -4.14
CA GLU A 28 -31.59 27.68 -3.24
C GLU A 28 -31.29 26.24 -3.61
N ALA A 29 -32.35 25.41 -3.72
CA ALA A 29 -32.22 24.00 -4.06
C ALA A 29 -31.48 23.81 -5.39
N ILE A 30 -31.85 24.53 -6.45
CA ILE A 30 -31.15 24.36 -7.74
C ILE A 30 -29.71 24.86 -7.73
N SER A 31 -29.39 25.89 -6.93
CA SER A 31 -28.02 26.41 -6.82
C SER A 31 -27.07 25.36 -6.23
N THR A 32 -27.58 24.52 -5.34
CA THR A 32 -26.82 23.46 -4.66
C THR A 32 -26.82 22.14 -5.45
N SER A 33 -27.95 21.74 -6.01
CA SER A 33 -28.16 20.36 -6.50
C SER A 33 -27.94 20.20 -8.01
N GLN A 34 -28.13 21.28 -8.79
CA GLN A 34 -28.08 21.21 -10.25
C GLN A 34 -26.72 21.67 -10.77
N LYS A 35 -26.31 21.08 -11.88
CA LYS A 35 -25.17 21.59 -12.67
C LYS A 35 -25.69 22.70 -13.57
N LEU A 36 -25.23 23.92 -13.34
CA LEU A 36 -25.64 25.11 -14.07
C LEU A 36 -24.50 25.62 -14.95
N SER A 37 -24.82 26.04 -16.17
CA SER A 37 -23.91 26.71 -17.08
C SER A 37 -23.68 28.15 -16.66
N GLU A 38 -22.52 28.71 -17.00
CA GLU A 38 -22.20 30.11 -16.71
C GLU A 38 -23.16 31.08 -17.40
N GLU A 39 -23.65 30.77 -18.60
CA GLU A 39 -24.68 31.56 -19.29
C GLU A 39 -25.99 31.59 -18.49
N PHE A 40 -26.44 30.44 -17.99
CA PHE A 40 -27.61 30.38 -17.12
C PHE A 40 -27.41 31.17 -15.83
N ILE A 41 -26.23 31.08 -15.22
CA ILE A 41 -25.92 31.83 -13.99
C ILE A 41 -25.93 33.35 -14.27
N ARG A 42 -25.45 33.81 -15.44
CA ARG A 42 -25.53 35.23 -15.84
C ARG A 42 -26.96 35.72 -15.94
N ASP A 43 -27.83 34.94 -16.57
CA ASP A 43 -29.25 35.28 -16.77
C ASP A 43 -30.02 35.38 -15.44
N PHE A 44 -29.68 34.54 -14.47
CA PHE A 44 -30.39 34.42 -13.19
C PHE A 44 -29.54 34.82 -11.97
N GLN A 45 -28.53 35.65 -12.19
CA GLN A 45 -27.54 36.05 -11.17
C GLN A 45 -28.15 36.63 -9.89
N ASP A 46 -29.31 37.28 -9.98
CA ASP A 46 -29.98 37.92 -8.83
C ASP A 46 -30.92 36.98 -8.07
N ARG A 47 -31.17 35.78 -8.60
CA ARG A 47 -32.01 34.75 -7.96
C ARG A 47 -31.18 33.63 -7.35
N LEU A 48 -30.03 33.33 -7.93
CA LEU A 48 -29.16 32.24 -7.49
C LEU A 48 -28.42 32.57 -6.19
N HIS A 49 -28.18 31.53 -5.39
CA HIS A 49 -27.47 31.64 -4.12
C HIS A 49 -25.97 31.49 -4.33
N TRP A 50 -25.25 32.62 -4.36
CA TRP A 50 -23.83 32.68 -4.73
C TRP A 50 -22.87 31.87 -3.86
N ARG A 51 -23.24 31.61 -2.61
CA ARG A 51 -22.52 30.66 -1.75
C ARG A 51 -22.49 29.27 -2.38
N HIS A 52 -23.65 28.77 -2.81
CA HIS A 52 -23.78 27.46 -3.46
C HIS A 52 -23.21 27.48 -4.87
N ILE A 53 -23.32 28.59 -5.60
CA ILE A 53 -22.64 28.72 -6.90
C ILE A 53 -21.13 28.54 -6.75
N SER A 54 -20.52 29.25 -5.79
CA SER A 54 -19.08 29.18 -5.53
C SER A 54 -18.63 27.79 -5.05
N GLU A 55 -19.50 27.10 -4.31
CA GLU A 55 -19.22 25.80 -3.71
C GLU A 55 -19.40 24.62 -4.68
N CYS A 56 -20.47 24.64 -5.48
CA CYS A 56 -20.96 23.47 -6.20
C CYS A 56 -20.63 23.50 -7.70
N GLN A 57 -20.44 24.69 -8.27
CA GLN A 57 -20.22 24.83 -9.72
C GLN A 57 -18.72 24.85 -10.05
N ILE A 58 -18.38 24.43 -11.26
CA ILE A 58 -17.04 24.59 -11.83
C ILE A 58 -17.07 25.89 -12.63
N LEU A 59 -16.28 26.87 -12.21
CA LEU A 59 -16.29 28.22 -12.79
C LEU A 59 -14.97 28.50 -13.50
N SER A 60 -15.05 29.16 -14.65
CA SER A 60 -13.92 29.70 -15.40
C SER A 60 -13.39 30.96 -14.74
N GLU A 61 -12.10 31.23 -14.91
CA GLU A 61 -11.47 32.44 -14.37
C GLU A 61 -12.04 33.73 -14.97
N GLU A 62 -12.45 33.70 -16.24
CA GLU A 62 -13.14 34.83 -16.89
C GLU A 62 -14.47 35.12 -16.21
N PHE A 63 -15.30 34.09 -15.99
CA PHE A 63 -16.54 34.24 -15.24
C PHE A 63 -16.31 34.75 -13.82
N MET A 64 -15.28 34.23 -13.14
CA MET A 64 -14.98 34.67 -11.78
C MET A 64 -14.52 36.14 -11.70
N ARG A 65 -13.86 36.67 -12.75
CA ARG A 65 -13.53 38.10 -12.85
C ARG A 65 -14.78 38.96 -12.97
N ASP A 66 -15.73 38.56 -13.81
CA ASP A 66 -16.98 39.31 -14.01
C ASP A 66 -17.84 39.40 -12.74
N PHE A 67 -17.73 38.41 -11.84
CA PHE A 67 -18.54 38.29 -10.63
C PHE A 67 -17.73 38.27 -9.33
N GLU A 68 -16.55 38.88 -9.32
CA GLU A 68 -15.60 38.83 -8.21
C GLU A 68 -16.21 39.24 -6.86
N ASP A 69 -17.16 40.19 -6.86
CA ASP A 69 -17.80 40.74 -5.67
C ASP A 69 -18.94 39.87 -5.12
N ARG A 70 -19.45 38.93 -5.92
CA ARG A 70 -20.54 38.03 -5.50
C ARG A 70 -20.03 36.68 -5.01
N LEU A 71 -18.81 36.29 -5.41
CA LEU A 71 -18.25 34.99 -5.09
C LEU A 71 -17.83 34.86 -3.63
N HIS A 72 -18.02 33.65 -3.08
CA HIS A 72 -17.44 33.27 -1.80
C HIS A 72 -16.03 32.74 -1.99
N TRP A 73 -15.04 33.61 -1.77
CA TRP A 73 -13.63 33.35 -2.05
C TRP A 73 -13.01 32.16 -1.30
N GLY A 74 -13.52 31.79 -0.13
CA GLY A 74 -13.11 30.56 0.56
C GLY A 74 -13.43 29.31 -0.28
N PHE A 75 -14.62 29.24 -0.88
CA PHE A 75 -14.97 28.13 -1.77
C PHE A 75 -14.22 28.20 -3.10
N VAL A 76 -14.02 29.40 -3.64
CA VAL A 76 -13.19 29.60 -4.84
C VAL A 76 -11.80 29.01 -4.61
N SER A 77 -11.15 29.39 -3.50
CA SER A 77 -9.79 28.96 -3.15
C SER A 77 -9.69 27.46 -2.86
N ALA A 78 -10.72 26.87 -2.24
CA ALA A 78 -10.73 25.45 -1.88
C ALA A 78 -11.06 24.51 -3.04
N ARG A 79 -11.94 24.92 -3.96
CA ARG A 79 -12.61 24.00 -4.90
C ARG A 79 -12.31 24.26 -6.36
N GLN A 80 -11.96 25.49 -6.73
CA GLN A 80 -11.65 25.82 -8.12
C GLN A 80 -10.18 25.51 -8.41
N LYS A 81 -9.90 25.18 -9.67
CA LYS A 81 -8.53 25.09 -10.17
C LYS A 81 -8.12 26.48 -10.66
N LEU A 82 -7.17 27.09 -9.97
CA LEU A 82 -6.76 28.47 -10.24
C LEU A 82 -5.35 28.52 -10.81
N SER A 83 -5.13 29.40 -11.77
CA SER A 83 -3.85 29.77 -12.31
C SER A 83 -3.13 30.73 -11.35
N GLU A 84 -1.81 30.70 -11.37
CA GLU A 84 -1.01 31.62 -10.54
C GLU A 84 -1.22 33.09 -10.92
N GLU A 85 -1.52 33.38 -12.19
CA GLU A 85 -1.87 34.72 -12.66
C GLU A 85 -3.18 35.20 -12.03
N PHE A 86 -4.22 34.36 -12.04
CA PHE A 86 -5.48 34.68 -11.38
C PHE A 86 -5.30 34.90 -9.87
N ILE A 87 -4.51 34.06 -9.21
CA ILE A 87 -4.22 34.23 -7.78
C ILE A 87 -3.45 35.55 -7.53
N ARG A 88 -2.55 35.98 -8.43
CA ARG A 88 -1.85 37.27 -8.33
C ARG A 88 -2.83 38.44 -8.38
N ASP A 89 -3.76 38.40 -9.33
CA ASP A 89 -4.76 39.46 -9.50
C ASP A 89 -5.69 39.58 -8.29
N PHE A 90 -6.02 38.44 -7.68
CA PHE A 90 -6.94 38.35 -6.54
C PHE A 90 -6.27 38.05 -5.20
N LYS A 91 -4.99 38.41 -5.06
CA LYS A 91 -4.15 38.10 -3.89
C LYS A 91 -4.71 38.54 -2.54
N ASP A 92 -5.55 39.58 -2.53
CA ASP A 92 -6.16 40.15 -1.32
C ASP A 92 -7.56 39.58 -1.03
N ARG A 93 -8.10 38.72 -1.92
CA ARG A 93 -9.40 38.06 -1.76
C ARG A 93 -9.28 36.55 -1.51
N VAL A 94 -8.30 35.89 -2.13
CA VAL A 94 -8.08 34.45 -1.96
C VAL A 94 -7.72 34.08 -0.52
N ASP A 95 -8.11 32.88 -0.11
CA ASP A 95 -7.67 32.31 1.16
C ASP A 95 -6.32 31.59 0.97
N TRP A 96 -5.25 32.21 1.47
CA TRP A 96 -3.89 31.70 1.29
C TRP A 96 -3.64 30.34 1.91
N GLY A 97 -4.33 29.99 3.01
CA GLY A 97 -4.22 28.68 3.64
C GLY A 97 -4.79 27.60 2.74
N LEU A 98 -5.98 27.86 2.18
CA LEU A 98 -6.63 26.97 1.22
C LEU A 98 -5.84 26.87 -0.08
N ILE A 99 -5.39 28.00 -0.66
CA ILE A 99 -4.55 28.00 -1.87
C ILE A 99 -3.28 27.17 -1.69
N SER A 100 -2.58 27.35 -0.57
CA SER A 100 -1.33 26.62 -0.29
C SER A 100 -1.54 25.11 -0.19
N THR A 101 -2.76 24.68 0.16
CA THR A 101 -3.15 23.28 0.34
C THR A 101 -3.71 22.66 -0.94
N SER A 102 -4.55 23.39 -1.67
CA SER A 102 -5.37 22.86 -2.77
C SER A 102 -4.71 23.03 -4.14
N GLN A 103 -3.90 24.07 -4.32
CA GLN A 103 -3.30 24.40 -5.62
C GLN A 103 -1.90 23.80 -5.73
N LYS A 104 -1.50 23.50 -6.97
CA LYS A 104 -0.10 23.19 -7.29
C LYS A 104 0.60 24.51 -7.58
N LEU A 105 1.48 24.92 -6.68
CA LEU A 105 2.20 26.20 -6.76
C LEU A 105 3.66 25.96 -7.16
N SER A 106 4.17 26.83 -8.02
CA SER A 106 5.57 26.89 -8.43
C SER A 106 6.42 27.51 -7.34
N GLU A 107 7.69 27.12 -7.28
CA GLU A 107 8.63 27.69 -6.30
C GLU A 107 8.84 29.20 -6.49
N GLU A 108 8.78 29.68 -7.74
CA GLU A 108 8.87 31.12 -8.05
C GLU A 108 7.66 31.87 -7.48
N PHE A 109 6.44 31.36 -7.68
CA PHE A 109 5.25 31.95 -7.09
C PHE A 109 5.31 31.96 -5.56
N ILE A 110 5.78 30.87 -4.95
CA ILE A 110 5.92 30.79 -3.49
C ILE A 110 6.96 31.81 -3.00
N ARG A 111 8.05 32.06 -3.74
CA ARG A 111 9.05 33.10 -3.40
C ARG A 111 8.42 34.49 -3.41
N ASP A 112 7.63 34.81 -4.43
CA ASP A 112 6.98 36.10 -4.56
C ASP A 112 5.97 36.38 -3.43
N PHE A 113 5.32 35.33 -2.92
CA PHE A 113 4.30 35.41 -1.88
C PHE A 113 4.70 34.74 -0.57
N GLN A 114 6.00 34.67 -0.29
CA GLN A 114 6.57 33.96 0.87
C GLN A 114 5.97 34.38 2.23
N ASP A 115 5.49 35.62 2.35
CA ASP A 115 4.92 36.18 3.57
C ASP A 115 3.40 35.98 3.68
N ARG A 116 2.76 35.42 2.64
CA ARG A 116 1.31 35.15 2.62
C ARG A 116 0.98 33.66 2.61
N VAL A 117 1.78 32.86 1.93
CA VAL A 117 1.58 31.40 1.86
C VAL A 117 1.63 30.76 3.25
N ALA A 118 0.85 29.69 3.43
CA ALA A 118 0.88 28.91 4.65
C ALA A 118 1.98 27.84 4.55
N TRP A 119 3.09 28.03 5.28
CA TRP A 119 4.29 27.20 5.15
C TRP A 119 4.12 25.72 5.52
N GLY A 120 3.22 25.39 6.45
CA GLY A 120 2.86 24.01 6.77
C GLY A 120 2.33 23.27 5.54
N PRO A 121 1.21 23.74 4.96
CA PRO A 121 0.71 23.24 3.67
C PRO A 121 1.73 23.25 2.53
N ILE A 122 2.54 24.30 2.39
CA ILE A 122 3.61 24.32 1.39
C ILE A 122 4.56 23.14 1.56
N SER A 123 5.01 22.90 2.80
CA SER A 123 5.96 21.83 3.13
C SER A 123 5.35 20.43 2.96
N SER A 124 4.04 20.29 3.24
CA SER A 124 3.35 19.00 3.19
C SER A 124 2.84 18.62 1.80
N CYS A 125 2.35 19.58 1.02
CA CYS A 125 1.61 19.32 -0.22
C CYS A 125 2.41 19.59 -1.48
N GLN A 126 3.39 20.52 -1.45
CA GLN A 126 4.14 20.88 -2.64
C GLN A 126 5.37 19.99 -2.81
N LYS A 127 5.78 19.77 -4.06
CA LYS A 127 7.07 19.15 -4.37
C LYS A 127 8.11 20.25 -4.41
N LEU A 128 9.07 20.20 -3.49
CA LEU A 128 10.07 21.26 -3.30
C LEU A 128 11.47 20.74 -3.64
N SER A 129 12.25 21.58 -4.29
CA SER A 129 13.67 21.36 -4.58
C SER A 129 14.51 21.59 -3.34
N GLU A 130 15.65 20.91 -3.26
CA GLU A 130 16.60 21.11 -2.16
C GLU A 130 17.14 22.54 -2.08
N GLU A 131 17.30 23.21 -3.22
CA GLU A 131 17.70 24.62 -3.29
C GLU A 131 16.64 25.52 -2.65
N PHE A 132 15.37 25.34 -3.00
CA PHE A 132 14.28 26.08 -2.38
C PHE A 132 14.21 25.84 -0.87
N ILE A 133 14.33 24.58 -0.44
CA ILE A 133 14.31 24.24 0.99
C ILE A 133 15.51 24.89 1.72
N ARG A 134 16.69 25.00 1.09
CA ARG A 134 17.84 25.71 1.66
C ARG A 134 17.55 27.19 1.90
N ASP A 135 16.95 27.85 0.90
CA ASP A 135 16.63 29.27 0.97
C ASP A 135 15.60 29.58 2.06
N PHE A 136 14.65 28.66 2.28
CA PHE A 136 13.56 28.81 3.24
C PHE A 136 13.65 27.88 4.45
N LYS A 137 14.86 27.44 4.80
CA LYS A 137 15.11 26.46 5.88
C LYS A 137 14.48 26.82 7.23
N ASP A 138 14.29 28.11 7.51
CA ASP A 138 13.74 28.64 8.76
C ASP A 138 12.22 28.83 8.73
N ARG A 139 11.58 28.63 7.56
CA ARG A 139 10.13 28.75 7.38
C ARG A 139 9.44 27.41 7.10
N VAL A 140 10.12 26.50 6.39
CA VAL A 140 9.59 25.17 6.09
C VAL A 140 9.41 24.33 7.36
N ASP A 141 8.40 23.46 7.33
CA ASP A 141 8.18 22.49 8.39
C ASP A 141 9.02 21.23 8.13
N TRP A 142 10.07 21.05 8.94
CA TRP A 142 11.02 19.94 8.80
C TRP A 142 10.42 18.55 8.98
N VAL A 143 9.30 18.43 9.69
CA VAL A 143 8.58 17.15 9.85
C VAL A 143 8.04 16.74 8.48
N PHE A 144 7.38 17.66 7.77
CA PHE A 144 6.85 17.41 6.43
C PHE A 144 7.95 17.32 5.37
N ILE A 145 8.99 18.15 5.44
CA ILE A 145 10.13 18.04 4.53
C ILE A 145 10.77 16.65 4.61
N SER A 146 11.04 16.16 5.83
CA SER A 146 11.65 14.85 6.06
C SER A 146 10.75 13.68 5.66
N GLY A 147 9.43 13.87 5.76
CA GLY A 147 8.44 12.84 5.47
C GLY A 147 7.97 12.78 4.02
N ASN A 148 8.01 13.88 3.27
CA ASN A 148 7.33 13.96 1.98
C ASN A 148 8.29 14.23 0.81
N GLN A 149 9.46 14.81 1.07
CA GLN A 149 10.44 15.13 0.02
C GLN A 149 11.45 13.99 -0.16
N LYS A 150 11.95 13.84 -1.39
CA LYS A 150 13.12 13.00 -1.68
C LYS A 150 14.37 13.86 -1.50
N LEU A 151 15.17 13.55 -0.50
CA LEU A 151 16.35 14.31 -0.10
C LEU A 151 17.61 13.47 -0.35
N SER A 152 18.62 14.10 -0.95
CA SER A 152 19.94 13.54 -1.14
C SER A 152 20.66 13.36 0.20
N GLU A 153 21.57 12.40 0.25
CA GLU A 153 22.40 12.19 1.45
C GLU A 153 23.17 13.45 1.81
N GLN A 154 23.75 14.15 0.82
CA GLN A 154 24.47 15.40 1.07
C GLN A 154 23.58 16.48 1.71
N PHE A 155 22.34 16.62 1.22
CA PHE A 155 21.39 17.55 1.83
C PHE A 155 21.09 17.19 3.29
N ILE A 156 20.88 15.90 3.57
CA ILE A 156 20.65 15.43 4.94
C ILE A 156 21.88 15.69 5.82
N ARG A 157 23.11 15.53 5.29
CA ARG A 157 24.34 15.89 6.03
C ARG A 157 24.35 17.35 6.44
N ASP A 158 24.02 18.24 5.50
CA ASP A 158 24.03 19.68 5.73
C ASP A 158 22.97 20.13 6.75
N PHE A 159 21.87 19.38 6.87
CA PHE A 159 20.74 19.68 7.76
C PHE A 159 20.48 18.61 8.83
N LYS A 160 21.53 17.88 9.23
CA LYS A 160 21.44 16.76 10.19
C LYS A 160 20.72 17.09 11.51
N ASP A 161 20.81 18.35 11.94
CA ASP A 161 20.24 18.84 13.21
C ASP A 161 18.78 19.30 13.07
N ARG A 162 18.23 19.31 11.84
CA ARG A 162 16.85 19.71 11.55
C ARG A 162 15.99 18.59 10.99
N VAL A 163 16.58 17.68 10.22
CA VAL A 163 15.83 16.56 9.65
C VAL A 163 15.27 15.65 10.73
N HIS A 164 14.10 15.09 10.45
CA HIS A 164 13.50 14.08 11.30
C HIS A 164 14.03 12.70 10.87
N TRP A 165 15.07 12.23 11.57
CA TRP A 165 15.85 11.03 11.22
C TRP A 165 15.00 9.78 10.96
N SER A 166 14.01 9.51 11.81
CA SER A 166 13.10 8.38 11.61
C SER A 166 12.34 8.47 10.29
N PHE A 167 11.91 9.66 9.88
CA PHE A 167 11.14 9.84 8.64
C PHE A 167 12.01 9.67 7.41
N VAL A 168 13.19 10.29 7.39
CA VAL A 168 14.12 10.12 6.26
C VAL A 168 14.59 8.66 6.14
N ALA A 169 14.88 7.99 7.26
CA ALA A 169 15.33 6.59 7.25
C ALA A 169 14.23 5.58 6.92
N THR A 170 12.96 5.88 7.21
CA THR A 170 11.85 5.00 6.80
C THR A 170 11.56 5.12 5.30
N ARG A 171 11.69 6.33 4.73
CA ARG A 171 11.17 6.63 3.40
C ARG A 171 12.22 6.62 2.28
N GLN A 172 13.49 6.68 2.65
CA GLN A 172 14.60 6.78 1.70
C GLN A 172 15.54 5.59 1.84
N LYS A 173 16.29 5.30 0.78
CA LYS A 173 17.33 4.27 0.78
C LYS A 173 18.68 4.95 0.89
N PHE A 174 19.43 4.61 1.91
CA PHE A 174 20.76 5.16 2.15
C PHE A 174 21.84 4.16 1.80
N SER A 175 22.99 4.70 1.42
CA SER A 175 24.25 3.98 1.33
C SER A 175 24.70 3.53 2.72
N GLU A 176 25.41 2.40 2.78
CA GLU A 176 25.93 1.89 4.05
C GLU A 176 27.01 2.80 4.64
N GLU A 177 27.76 3.53 3.81
CA GLU A 177 28.69 4.57 4.26
C GLU A 177 27.95 5.68 5.01
N PHE A 178 26.84 6.18 4.44
CA PHE A 178 26.01 7.17 5.11
C PHE A 178 25.42 6.65 6.42
N LEU A 179 24.93 5.40 6.44
CA LEU A 179 24.43 4.78 7.67
C LEU A 179 25.52 4.65 8.75
N ARG A 180 26.77 4.38 8.37
CA ARG A 180 27.93 4.34 9.30
C ARG A 180 28.21 5.71 9.89
N ASP A 181 28.22 6.75 9.06
CA ASP A 181 28.51 8.12 9.49
C ASP A 181 27.47 8.67 10.48
N PHE A 182 26.20 8.27 10.33
CA PHE A 182 25.08 8.76 11.15
C PHE A 182 24.46 7.70 12.06
N GLN A 183 25.21 6.65 12.37
CA GLN A 183 24.75 5.51 13.14
C GLN A 183 24.10 5.85 14.50
N ASP A 184 24.49 6.96 15.12
CA ASP A 184 24.00 7.39 16.44
C ASP A 184 22.74 8.26 16.37
N TYR A 185 22.39 8.77 15.17
CA TYR A 185 21.14 9.48 14.93
C TYR A 185 20.00 8.54 14.54
N LEU A 186 20.33 7.33 14.11
CA LEU A 186 19.40 6.40 13.51
C LEU A 186 18.74 5.48 14.55
N HIS A 187 17.43 5.30 14.41
CA HIS A 187 16.74 4.22 15.10
C HIS A 187 16.99 2.88 14.40
N TRP A 188 17.70 1.98 15.07
CA TRP A 188 18.16 0.71 14.50
C TRP A 188 17.04 -0.27 14.11
N SER A 189 15.87 -0.17 14.73
CA SER A 189 14.68 -0.90 14.28
C SER A 189 14.25 -0.46 12.87
N ILE A 190 14.29 0.84 12.58
CA ILE A 190 13.98 1.41 11.26
C ILE A 190 15.06 1.02 10.26
N VAL A 191 16.34 1.13 10.64
CA VAL A 191 17.45 0.70 9.76
C VAL A 191 17.29 -0.76 9.37
N SER A 192 17.05 -1.64 10.35
CA SER A 192 16.90 -3.08 10.13
C SER A 192 15.71 -3.44 9.23
N ALA A 193 14.60 -2.70 9.34
CA ALA A 193 13.35 -2.97 8.61
C ALA A 193 13.31 -2.32 7.22
N CYS A 194 13.82 -1.09 7.10
CA CYS A 194 13.60 -0.24 5.94
C CYS A 194 14.81 -0.17 5.01
N GLN A 195 16.02 -0.48 5.47
CA GLN A 195 17.22 -0.43 4.62
C GLN A 195 17.55 -1.80 4.04
N LYS A 196 18.17 -1.80 2.86
CA LYS A 196 18.75 -3.03 2.28
C LYS A 196 20.18 -3.11 2.80
N LEU A 197 20.46 -4.11 3.62
CA LEU A 197 21.74 -4.24 4.31
C LEU A 197 22.51 -5.44 3.76
N SER A 198 23.81 -5.25 3.57
CA SER A 198 24.78 -6.30 3.28
C SER A 198 25.08 -7.08 4.55
N GLU A 199 25.47 -8.34 4.39
CA GLU A 199 25.90 -9.18 5.51
C GLU A 199 27.14 -8.61 6.21
N GLU A 200 28.03 -7.94 5.47
CA GLU A 200 29.18 -7.23 6.03
C GLU A 200 28.74 -6.11 6.98
N PHE A 201 27.81 -5.27 6.54
CA PHE A 201 27.27 -4.22 7.40
C PHE A 201 26.56 -4.79 8.64
N ILE A 202 25.74 -5.83 8.47
CA ILE A 202 25.05 -6.47 9.60
C ILE A 202 26.07 -7.06 10.59
N ARG A 203 27.18 -7.63 10.11
CA ARG A 203 28.27 -8.14 10.94
C ARG A 203 28.93 -7.04 11.76
N ASP A 204 29.25 -5.90 11.13
CA ASP A 204 29.86 -4.76 11.80
C ASP A 204 28.96 -4.16 12.88
N PHE A 205 27.64 -4.20 12.67
CA PHE A 205 26.63 -3.65 13.58
C PHE A 205 25.80 -4.71 14.30
N LYS A 206 26.36 -5.92 14.47
CA LYS A 206 25.66 -7.08 15.05
C LYS A 206 25.02 -6.82 16.41
N ASP A 207 25.56 -5.90 17.20
CA ASP A 207 25.09 -5.56 18.54
C ASP A 207 24.07 -4.40 18.55
N ARG A 208 23.81 -3.78 17.40
CA ARG A 208 22.83 -2.68 17.24
C ARG A 208 21.62 -3.09 16.41
N VAL A 209 21.81 -3.93 15.38
CA VAL A 209 20.72 -4.40 14.52
C VAL A 209 19.69 -5.21 15.30
N HIS A 210 18.44 -5.15 14.85
CA HIS A 210 17.36 -5.94 15.44
C HIS A 210 17.28 -7.30 14.74
N TRP A 211 17.85 -8.34 15.34
CA TRP A 211 17.99 -9.67 14.72
C TRP A 211 16.69 -10.31 14.24
N ARG A 212 15.59 -10.15 14.98
CA ARG A 212 14.27 -10.59 14.53
C ARG A 212 13.87 -9.93 13.21
N ILE A 213 14.05 -8.61 13.11
CA ILE A 213 13.73 -7.82 11.91
C ILE A 213 14.69 -8.16 10.76
N ILE A 214 15.98 -8.35 11.06
CA ILE A 214 16.97 -8.78 10.06
C ILE A 214 16.60 -10.14 9.48
N SER A 215 16.27 -11.12 10.33
CA SER A 215 15.83 -12.45 9.92
C SER A 215 14.56 -12.40 9.06
N GLU A 216 13.70 -11.43 9.33
CA GLU A 216 12.42 -11.22 8.64
C GLU A 216 12.54 -10.59 7.26
N HIS A 217 13.38 -9.55 7.13
CA HIS A 217 13.34 -8.68 5.96
C HIS A 217 14.59 -8.77 5.08
N GLN A 218 15.71 -9.28 5.59
CA GLN A 218 16.94 -9.40 4.83
C GLN A 218 17.07 -10.80 4.20
N LYS A 219 17.68 -10.87 3.02
CA LYS A 219 18.06 -12.13 2.39
C LYS A 219 19.42 -12.53 2.94
N LEU A 220 19.47 -13.61 3.72
CA LEU A 220 20.67 -14.07 4.39
C LEU A 220 21.17 -15.37 3.76
N SER A 221 22.48 -15.48 3.61
CA SER A 221 23.17 -16.69 3.17
C SER A 221 23.26 -17.69 4.30
N GLU A 222 23.29 -18.98 3.95
CA GLU A 222 23.46 -20.05 4.93
C GLU A 222 24.77 -19.94 5.73
N ALA A 223 25.84 -19.45 5.10
CA ALA A 223 27.11 -19.19 5.78
C ALA A 223 26.97 -18.11 6.86
N PHE A 224 26.25 -17.03 6.56
CA PHE A 224 25.97 -15.99 7.53
C PHE A 224 25.06 -16.46 8.66
N ILE A 225 24.03 -17.24 8.34
CA ILE A 225 23.12 -17.81 9.36
C ILE A 225 23.90 -18.76 10.28
N ARG A 226 24.85 -19.56 9.76
CA ARG A 226 25.77 -20.38 10.57
C ARG A 226 26.60 -19.53 11.54
N GLU A 227 27.17 -18.44 11.03
CA GLU A 227 27.99 -17.51 11.83
C GLU A 227 27.19 -16.90 13.00
N PHE A 228 25.91 -16.59 12.77
CA PHE A 228 25.02 -15.92 13.74
C PHE A 228 23.87 -16.78 14.26
N GLN A 229 24.06 -18.10 14.31
CA GLN A 229 23.04 -19.09 14.69
C GLN A 229 22.35 -18.80 16.04
N ASP A 230 23.07 -18.20 16.99
CA ASP A 230 22.57 -17.89 18.34
C ASP A 230 21.77 -16.58 18.42
N ARG A 231 21.72 -15.81 17.31
CA ARG A 231 21.06 -14.50 17.26
C ARG A 231 19.88 -14.46 16.30
N VAL A 232 19.94 -15.22 15.21
CA VAL A 232 18.86 -15.27 14.22
C VAL A 232 17.56 -15.82 14.80
N GLU A 233 16.43 -15.39 14.24
CA GLU A 233 15.12 -15.90 14.61
C GLU A 233 14.77 -17.13 13.78
N TRP A 234 14.97 -18.34 14.33
CA TRP A 234 14.87 -19.61 13.61
C TRP A 234 13.50 -19.86 12.97
N ALA A 235 12.41 -19.43 13.61
CA ALA A 235 11.08 -19.54 13.02
C ALA A 235 11.01 -18.74 11.70
N THR A 236 11.51 -17.51 11.72
CA THR A 236 11.53 -16.63 10.56
C THR A 236 12.54 -17.07 9.50
N ILE A 237 13.71 -17.59 9.91
CA ILE A 237 14.68 -18.21 8.99
C ILE A 237 14.04 -19.38 8.25
N SER A 238 13.36 -20.28 8.97
CA SER A 238 12.69 -21.46 8.41
C SER A 238 11.59 -21.08 7.41
N GLU A 239 10.89 -19.97 7.66
CA GLU A 239 9.78 -19.51 6.84
C GLU A 239 10.22 -18.75 5.59
N ARG A 240 11.19 -17.83 5.74
CA ARG A 240 11.46 -16.78 4.74
C ARG A 240 12.72 -17.03 3.93
N GLN A 241 13.69 -17.78 4.44
CA GLN A 241 14.92 -18.07 3.73
C GLN A 241 14.76 -19.34 2.89
N LYS A 242 15.46 -19.41 1.77
CA LYS A 242 15.57 -20.64 0.98
C LYS A 242 16.71 -21.45 1.56
N LEU A 243 16.40 -22.58 2.18
CA LEU A 243 17.36 -23.43 2.88
C LEU A 243 17.63 -24.71 2.10
N SER A 244 18.89 -25.12 2.05
CA SER A 244 19.36 -26.38 1.49
C SER A 244 19.08 -27.53 2.46
N GLY A 245 18.90 -28.74 1.92
CA GLY A 245 18.70 -29.93 2.76
C GLY A 245 19.91 -30.21 3.67
N GLU A 246 21.13 -29.90 3.22
CA GLU A 246 22.35 -30.01 4.04
C GLU A 246 22.30 -29.04 5.23
N PHE A 247 21.94 -27.78 4.98
CA PHE A 247 21.78 -26.80 6.06
C PHE A 247 20.72 -27.24 7.08
N ILE A 248 19.57 -27.73 6.63
CA ILE A 248 18.51 -28.21 7.52
C ILE A 248 18.98 -29.43 8.33
N ARG A 249 19.83 -30.31 7.76
CA ARG A 249 20.42 -31.45 8.49
C ARG A 249 21.30 -30.97 9.64
N ASP A 250 22.14 -29.98 9.39
CA ASP A 250 23.06 -29.44 10.39
C ASP A 250 22.32 -28.74 11.53
N PHE A 251 21.20 -28.07 11.23
CA PHE A 251 20.39 -27.32 12.19
C PHE A 251 19.06 -27.99 12.52
N LYS A 252 19.00 -29.32 12.40
CA LYS A 252 17.77 -30.11 12.58
C LYS A 252 17.07 -29.88 13.92
N ASP A 253 17.80 -29.48 14.96
CA ASP A 253 17.26 -29.26 16.31
C ASP A 253 16.88 -27.78 16.56
N SER A 254 17.21 -26.87 15.64
CA SER A 254 16.88 -25.44 15.72
C SER A 254 15.76 -25.03 14.76
N VAL A 255 15.68 -25.65 13.58
CA VAL A 255 14.66 -25.33 12.59
C VAL A 255 13.26 -25.71 13.06
N TYR A 256 12.26 -25.00 12.54
CA TYR A 256 10.86 -25.27 12.86
C TYR A 256 10.28 -26.25 11.83
N TRP A 257 10.24 -27.54 12.18
CA TRP A 257 9.85 -28.61 11.27
C TRP A 257 8.48 -28.45 10.62
N GLU A 258 7.51 -27.90 11.35
CA GLU A 258 6.18 -27.59 10.80
C GLU A 258 6.30 -26.59 9.64
N ILE A 259 7.07 -25.52 9.86
CA ILE A 259 7.32 -24.48 8.86
C ILE A 259 8.12 -25.06 7.69
N ILE A 260 9.21 -25.78 7.97
CA ILE A 260 10.04 -26.42 6.93
C ILE A 260 9.20 -27.32 6.02
N SER A 261 8.33 -28.16 6.61
CA SER A 261 7.46 -29.08 5.88
C SER A 261 6.46 -28.35 4.96
N LYS A 262 6.04 -27.15 5.36
CA LYS A 262 5.05 -26.32 4.68
C LYS A 262 5.66 -25.40 3.61
N SER A 263 6.83 -24.80 3.87
CA SER A 263 7.40 -23.71 3.08
C SER A 263 8.54 -24.12 2.17
N GLN A 264 9.33 -25.13 2.56
CA GLN A 264 10.51 -25.53 1.79
C GLN A 264 10.16 -26.59 0.75
N LYS A 265 10.90 -26.60 -0.36
CA LYS A 265 10.86 -27.70 -1.33
C LYS A 265 11.82 -28.78 -0.85
N LEU A 266 11.29 -29.92 -0.42
CA LEU A 266 12.06 -31.02 0.14
C LEU A 266 12.19 -32.15 -0.90
N SER A 267 13.34 -32.82 -0.94
CA SER A 267 13.51 -34.02 -1.77
C SER A 267 12.95 -35.26 -1.06
N ASP A 268 12.52 -36.26 -1.83
CA ASP A 268 12.02 -37.53 -1.29
C ASP A 268 13.03 -38.20 -0.35
N GLU A 269 14.32 -38.19 -0.71
CA GLU A 269 15.42 -38.70 0.13
C GLU A 269 15.50 -37.94 1.46
N PHE A 270 15.40 -36.62 1.43
CA PHE A 270 15.41 -35.81 2.65
C PHE A 270 14.20 -36.13 3.54
N ILE A 271 13.00 -36.27 2.96
CA ILE A 271 11.79 -36.62 3.72
C ILE A 271 11.94 -38.03 4.33
N ARG A 272 12.53 -38.99 3.61
CA ARG A 272 12.82 -40.34 4.13
C ARG A 272 13.70 -40.29 5.38
N ASP A 273 14.77 -39.50 5.34
CA ASP A 273 15.73 -39.38 6.45
C ASP A 273 15.12 -38.71 7.69
N PHE A 274 14.13 -37.83 7.50
CA PHE A 274 13.47 -37.08 8.58
C PHE A 274 12.00 -37.42 8.75
N LYS A 275 11.59 -38.63 8.37
CA LYS A 275 10.20 -39.09 8.43
C LYS A 275 9.53 -38.92 9.80
N ASP A 276 10.31 -38.98 10.87
CA ASP A 276 9.83 -38.87 12.26
C ASP A 276 9.79 -37.43 12.78
N ARG A 277 10.27 -36.46 11.99
CA ARG A 277 10.27 -35.02 12.34
C ARG A 277 9.38 -34.17 11.45
N VAL A 278 9.27 -34.53 10.16
CA VAL A 278 8.43 -33.79 9.22
C VAL A 278 6.95 -33.86 9.61
N HIS A 279 6.22 -32.79 9.32
CA HIS A 279 4.77 -32.77 9.51
C HIS A 279 4.07 -33.30 8.27
N TRP A 280 3.62 -34.55 8.34
CA TRP A 280 3.04 -35.28 7.21
C TRP A 280 1.81 -34.64 6.57
N VAL A 281 0.99 -33.93 7.34
CA VAL A 281 -0.13 -33.14 6.78
C VAL A 281 0.39 -32.10 5.78
N TYR A 282 1.49 -31.42 6.08
CA TYR A 282 2.10 -30.44 5.19
C TYR A 282 2.91 -31.09 4.08
N ILE A 283 3.60 -32.20 4.34
CA ILE A 283 4.26 -32.98 3.28
C ILE A 283 3.24 -33.41 2.22
N SER A 284 2.12 -34.01 2.65
CA SER A 284 1.04 -34.43 1.77
C SER A 284 0.33 -33.29 1.03
N LYS A 285 0.40 -32.05 1.54
CA LYS A 285 -0.27 -30.88 0.96
C LYS A 285 0.62 -30.09 0.01
N CYS A 286 1.85 -29.82 0.44
CA CYS A 286 2.71 -28.79 -0.11
C CYS A 286 3.78 -29.36 -1.06
N GLN A 287 4.17 -30.62 -0.88
CA GLN A 287 5.15 -31.27 -1.75
C GLN A 287 4.44 -31.91 -2.95
N ILE A 288 5.17 -32.10 -4.04
CA ILE A 288 4.72 -32.91 -5.18
C ILE A 288 5.21 -34.33 -4.93
N LEU A 289 4.30 -35.22 -4.56
CA LEU A 289 4.64 -36.59 -4.20
C LEU A 289 4.34 -37.54 -5.35
N SER A 290 5.25 -38.48 -5.62
CA SER A 290 4.97 -39.58 -6.55
C SER A 290 4.06 -40.62 -5.90
N GLU A 291 3.29 -41.35 -6.70
CA GLU A 291 2.44 -42.45 -6.21
C GLU A 291 3.27 -43.55 -5.52
N GLU A 292 4.48 -43.82 -6.02
CA GLU A 292 5.43 -44.74 -5.40
C GLU A 292 5.84 -44.26 -4.00
N PHE A 293 6.16 -42.97 -3.86
CA PHE A 293 6.49 -42.38 -2.56
C PHE A 293 5.31 -42.47 -1.58
N ILE A 294 4.09 -42.17 -2.05
CA ILE A 294 2.87 -42.28 -1.23
C ILE A 294 2.65 -43.73 -0.80
N CYS A 295 2.92 -44.71 -1.68
CA CYS A 295 2.84 -46.13 -1.36
C CYS A 295 3.81 -46.52 -0.24
N ASP A 296 5.07 -46.10 -0.34
CA ASP A 296 6.10 -46.37 0.66
C ASP A 296 5.76 -45.78 2.05
N PHE A 297 5.08 -44.63 2.06
CA PHE A 297 4.71 -43.90 3.27
C PHE A 297 3.21 -43.90 3.56
N LYS A 298 2.49 -44.92 3.10
CA LYS A 298 1.03 -45.03 3.25
C LYS A 298 0.52 -44.87 4.68
N ASP A 299 1.32 -45.28 5.67
CA ASP A 299 0.98 -45.23 7.10
C ASP A 299 1.29 -43.87 7.75
N TYR A 300 1.97 -42.98 7.01
CA TYR A 300 2.37 -41.66 7.48
C TYR A 300 1.60 -40.53 6.78
N VAL A 301 1.37 -40.65 5.48
CA VAL A 301 0.72 -39.60 4.69
C VAL A 301 -0.69 -39.27 5.19
N HIS A 302 -1.08 -38.01 5.08
CA HIS A 302 -2.43 -37.60 5.42
C HIS A 302 -3.37 -37.84 4.22
N TRP A 303 -4.09 -38.95 4.23
CA TRP A 303 -4.86 -39.43 3.08
C TRP A 303 -5.94 -38.47 2.56
N GLU A 304 -6.60 -37.71 3.43
CA GLU A 304 -7.56 -36.70 3.01
C GLU A 304 -6.87 -35.59 2.19
N THR A 305 -5.67 -35.19 2.62
CA THR A 305 -4.86 -34.16 1.96
C THR A 305 -4.29 -34.69 0.65
N VAL A 306 -3.78 -35.93 0.64
CA VAL A 306 -3.33 -36.62 -0.58
C VAL A 306 -4.47 -36.67 -1.59
N SER A 307 -5.64 -37.11 -1.18
CA SER A 307 -6.85 -37.20 -2.02
C SER A 307 -7.25 -35.84 -2.61
N ARG A 308 -7.06 -34.75 -1.85
CA ARG A 308 -7.43 -33.39 -2.26
C ARG A 308 -6.42 -32.74 -3.20
N HIS A 309 -5.12 -32.90 -2.90
CA HIS A 309 -4.07 -32.02 -3.44
C HIS A 309 -3.09 -32.73 -4.37
N GLN A 310 -2.90 -34.04 -4.24
CA GLN A 310 -2.00 -34.79 -5.12
C GLN A 310 -2.73 -35.19 -6.41
N LYS A 311 -1.98 -35.32 -7.50
CA LYS A 311 -2.51 -35.84 -8.76
C LYS A 311 -2.43 -37.36 -8.73
N LEU A 312 -3.58 -38.02 -8.65
CA LEU A 312 -3.66 -39.48 -8.52
C LEU A 312 -4.26 -40.10 -9.78
N SER A 313 -3.72 -41.23 -10.19
CA SER A 313 -4.26 -42.09 -11.23
C SER A 313 -5.44 -42.90 -10.69
N GLU A 314 -6.38 -43.22 -11.57
CA GLU A 314 -7.52 -44.08 -11.22
C GLU A 314 -7.09 -45.49 -10.79
N GLU A 315 -5.94 -45.96 -11.25
CA GLU A 315 -5.38 -47.23 -10.82
C GLU A 315 -4.89 -47.14 -9.37
N PHE A 316 -4.16 -46.08 -9.04
CA PHE A 316 -3.72 -45.84 -7.67
C PHE A 316 -4.90 -45.70 -6.70
N ILE A 317 -5.91 -44.91 -7.06
CA ILE A 317 -7.13 -44.74 -6.25
C ILE A 317 -7.82 -46.09 -6.02
N ARG A 318 -7.86 -46.97 -7.03
CA ARG A 318 -8.40 -48.34 -6.89
C ARG A 318 -7.60 -49.18 -5.90
N ASN A 319 -6.28 -49.11 -5.98
CA ASN A 319 -5.38 -49.91 -5.13
C ASN A 319 -5.43 -49.45 -3.66
N PHE A 320 -5.66 -48.16 -3.43
CA PHE A 320 -5.77 -47.55 -2.09
C PHE A 320 -7.20 -47.16 -1.71
N LYS A 321 -8.20 -47.86 -2.25
CA LYS A 321 -9.63 -47.58 -2.03
C LYS A 321 -10.06 -47.47 -0.57
N ASP A 322 -9.38 -48.18 0.33
CA ASP A 322 -9.71 -48.23 1.76
C ASP A 322 -9.03 -47.10 2.56
N TYR A 323 -8.12 -46.34 1.91
CA TYR A 323 -7.39 -45.23 2.52
C TYR A 323 -7.85 -43.87 1.99
N VAL A 324 -8.14 -43.78 0.68
CA VAL A 324 -8.52 -42.51 0.05
C VAL A 324 -9.83 -41.95 0.62
N HIS A 325 -9.94 -40.63 0.67
CA HIS A 325 -11.17 -39.96 1.07
C HIS A 325 -12.08 -39.78 -0.14
N TRP A 326 -13.02 -40.70 -0.34
CA TRP A 326 -13.86 -40.77 -1.54
C TRP A 326 -14.58 -39.47 -1.88
N GLU A 327 -15.27 -38.85 -0.90
CA GLU A 327 -15.95 -37.57 -1.13
C GLU A 327 -15.00 -36.49 -1.66
N THR A 328 -13.75 -36.50 -1.21
CA THR A 328 -12.73 -35.57 -1.67
C THR A 328 -12.28 -35.92 -3.07
N ILE A 329 -11.98 -37.21 -3.34
CA ILE A 329 -11.58 -37.71 -4.67
C ILE A 329 -12.59 -37.29 -5.75
N PHE A 330 -13.88 -37.48 -5.50
CA PHE A 330 -14.93 -37.11 -6.46
C PHE A 330 -15.05 -35.59 -6.69
N LYS A 331 -14.65 -34.77 -5.71
CA LYS A 331 -14.66 -33.30 -5.81
C LYS A 331 -13.38 -32.73 -6.44
N SER A 332 -12.22 -33.33 -6.20
CA SER A 332 -10.91 -32.77 -6.54
C SER A 332 -10.23 -33.42 -7.74
N GLN A 333 -10.47 -34.70 -8.00
CA GLN A 333 -9.77 -35.46 -9.05
C GLN A 333 -10.52 -35.42 -10.38
N LYS A 334 -9.78 -35.43 -11.48
CA LYS A 334 -10.36 -35.60 -12.81
C LYS A 334 -10.53 -37.08 -13.11
N LEU A 335 -11.76 -37.58 -12.98
CA LEU A 335 -12.11 -38.99 -13.14
C LEU A 335 -12.88 -39.23 -14.43
N SER A 336 -12.70 -40.42 -15.00
CA SER A 336 -13.45 -40.93 -16.15
C SER A 336 -14.88 -41.29 -15.75
N LYS A 337 -15.79 -41.24 -16.73
CA LYS A 337 -17.21 -41.58 -16.50
C LYS A 337 -17.38 -43.03 -16.03
N GLU A 338 -16.55 -43.94 -16.54
CA GLU A 338 -16.57 -45.35 -16.15
C GLU A 338 -16.16 -45.53 -14.69
N PHE A 339 -15.11 -44.82 -14.27
CA PHE A 339 -14.66 -44.83 -12.88
C PHE A 339 -15.73 -44.31 -11.93
N ILE A 340 -16.35 -43.16 -12.27
CA ILE A 340 -17.42 -42.56 -11.47
C ILE A 340 -18.59 -43.54 -11.31
N ARG A 341 -19.07 -44.12 -12.42
CA ARG A 341 -20.17 -45.11 -12.39
C ARG A 341 -19.85 -46.31 -11.49
N LYS A 342 -18.60 -46.76 -11.49
CA LYS A 342 -18.17 -47.92 -10.70
C LYS A 342 -18.16 -47.63 -9.20
N PHE A 343 -17.74 -46.43 -8.79
CA PHE A 343 -17.49 -46.12 -7.37
C PHE A 343 -18.49 -45.11 -6.74
N GLN A 344 -19.55 -44.72 -7.46
CA GLN A 344 -20.54 -43.76 -6.94
C GLN A 344 -21.21 -44.21 -5.62
N HIS A 345 -21.31 -45.51 -5.38
CA HIS A 345 -21.95 -46.10 -4.19
C HIS A 345 -21.09 -46.01 -2.91
N VAL A 346 -19.87 -45.49 -2.99
CA VAL A 346 -18.92 -45.44 -1.86
C VAL A 346 -19.07 -44.13 -1.04
N ILE A 347 -19.92 -43.19 -1.48
CA ILE A 347 -20.22 -41.94 -0.75
C ILE A 347 -21.67 -41.96 -0.19
N ASP A 348 -22.44 -43.01 -0.45
CA ASP A 348 -23.75 -43.24 0.19
C ASP A 348 -23.55 -43.78 1.62
#